data_AF-A0A1N7HDV7-F1
#
_entry.id   AF-A0A1N7HDV7-F1
#
_cell.length_a   1.000
_cell.length_b   1.000
_cell.length_c   1.000
_cell.angle_alpha   90.00
_cell.angle_beta   90.00
_cell.angle_gamma   90.00
#
_symmetry.space_group_name_H-M   'P 1'
#
loop_
_entity.id
_entity.type
_entity.pdbx_description
1 polymer ?
#
loop_
_entity_poly.entity_id
_entity_poly.type
_entity_poly.pdbx_seq_one_letter_code
_entity_poly.pdbx_strand_id
1 'polypeptide(L)' 'MDLDGIVAIADIVAAMLGRPLTPFESSRLKTAYQATAGGTLTDLAGQLAA' A
#
# COMPACT_ATOMS: atom_id res chain seq x y z
N MET A 1 0.75 -8.67 11.91
CA MET A 1 0.77 -7.79 10.73
C MET A 1 0.29 -8.63 9.57
N ASP A 2 -0.86 -8.30 9.02
CA ASP A 2 -1.51 -9.13 8.00
C ASP A 2 -0.83 -8.89 6.64
N LEU A 3 -0.03 -9.86 6.20
CA LEU A 3 0.69 -9.77 4.94
C LEU A 3 -0.26 -9.84 3.74
N ASP A 4 -1.46 -10.39 3.94
CA ASP A 4 -2.46 -10.54 2.87
C ASP A 4 -3.09 -9.19 2.53
N GLY A 5 -3.27 -8.31 3.53
CA GLY A 5 -3.84 -6.97 3.33
C GLY A 5 -2.97 -6.07 2.46
N ILE A 6 -1.65 -6.09 2.64
CA ILE A 6 -0.74 -5.31 1.80
C ILE A 6 -0.66 -5.83 0.37
N VAL A 7 -0.70 -7.16 0.18
CA VAL A 7 -0.71 -7.78 -1.15
C VAL A 7 -1.99 -7.39 -1.90
N ALA A 8 -3.15 -7.47 -1.24
CA ALA A 8 -4.41 -7.07 -1.85
C ALA A 8 -4.42 -5.60 -2.31
N ILE A 9 -3.87 -4.69 -1.50
CA ILE A 9 -3.77 -3.27 -1.88
C ILE A 9 -2.81 -3.09 -3.06
N ALA A 10 -1.67 -3.79 -3.06
CA ALA A 10 -0.71 -3.73 -4.15
C ALA A 10 -1.33 -4.20 -5.48
N ASP A 11 -2.11 -5.29 -5.45
CA ASP A 11 -2.81 -5.83 -6.62
C ASP A 11 -3.88 -4.86 -7.14
N ILE A 12 -4.66 -4.24 -6.25
CA ILE A 12 -5.65 -3.22 -6.64
C ILE A 12 -4.96 -2.04 -7.33
N VAL A 13 -3.87 -1.53 -6.77
CA VAL A 13 -3.15 -0.39 -7.36
C VAL A 13 -2.54 -0.77 -8.71
N ALA A 14 -1.96 -1.97 -8.83
CA ALA A 14 -1.42 -2.45 -10.10
C ALA A 14 -2.51 -2.58 -11.18
N ALA A 15 -3.69 -3.08 -10.81
CA ALA A 15 -4.85 -3.16 -11.70
C ALA A 15 -5.31 -1.77 -12.16
N MET A 16 -5.37 -0.77 -11.26
CA MET A 16 -5.73 0.60 -11.60
C MET A 16 -4.73 1.29 -12.52
N LEU A 17 -3.44 0.99 -12.36
CA LEU A 17 -2.37 1.55 -13.19
C LEU A 17 -2.24 0.85 -14.55
N GLY A 18 -2.83 -0.34 -14.71
CA GLY A 18 -2.62 -1.21 -15.88
C GLY A 18 -1.18 -1.72 -16.01
N ARG A 19 -0.39 -1.65 -14.94
CA ARG A 19 1.00 -2.13 -14.88
C ARG A 19 1.38 -2.55 -13.46
N PRO A 20 2.41 -3.41 -13.30
CA PRO A 20 2.98 -3.68 -11.99
C PRO A 20 3.53 -2.42 -11.32
N LEU A 21 3.49 -2.42 -9.99
CA LEU A 21 4.20 -1.45 -9.15
C LEU A 21 5.71 -1.61 -9.35
N THR A 22 6.42 -0.49 -9.47
CA THR A 22 7.89 -0.48 -9.42
C THR A 22 8.39 -0.85 -8.02
N PRO A 23 9.65 -1.29 -7.87
CA PRO A 23 10.21 -1.59 -6.55
C PRO A 23 10.10 -0.43 -5.55
N PHE A 24 10.24 0.81 -6.04
CA PHE A 24 10.11 2.01 -5.21
C PHE A 24 8.66 2.23 -4.74
N GLU A 25 7.68 2.11 -5.64
CA GLU A 25 6.25 2.25 -5.31
C GLU A 25 5.81 1.17 -4.30
N SER A 26 6.22 -0.07 -4.51
CA SER A 26 5.97 -1.18 -3.57
C SER A 26 6.61 -0.94 -2.20
N SER A 27 7.84 -0.41 -2.17
CA SER A 27 8.51 -0.10 -0.91
C SER A 27 7.79 1.03 -0.16
N ARG A 28 7.34 2.08 -0.87
CA ARG A 28 6.58 3.18 -0.27
C ARG A 28 5.24 2.70 0.29
N LEU A 29 4.52 1.88 -0.48
CA LEU A 29 3.26 1.27 -0.04
C LEU A 29 3.46 0.41 1.20
N LYS A 30 4.52 -0.40 1.22
CA LYS A 30 4.86 -1.20 2.39
C LYS A 30 5.08 -0.33 3.62
N THR A 31 5.99 0.64 3.54
CA THR A 31 6.29 1.54 4.66
C THR A 31 5.04 2.25 5.18
N ALA A 32 4.21 2.78 4.28
CA ALA A 32 2.96 3.44 4.64
C ALA A 32 1.99 2.48 5.36
N TYR A 33 1.82 1.26 4.83
CA TYR A 33 1.00 0.22 5.45
C TYR A 33 1.53 -0.17 6.84
N GLN A 34 2.85 -0.27 7.02
CA GLN A 34 3.43 -0.55 8.35
C GLN A 34 3.15 0.58 9.34
N ALA A 35 3.24 1.83 8.88
CA ALA A 35 2.97 3.01 9.70
C ALA A 35 1.51 3.09 10.17
N THR A 36 0.57 2.47 9.45
CA THR A 36 -0.83 2.40 9.90
C THR A 36 -1.08 1.44 11.05
N ALA A 37 -0.18 0.49 11.33
CA ALA A 37 -0.33 -0.55 12.35
C ALA A 37 -1.67 -1.33 12.31
N GLY A 38 -2.27 -1.52 11.12
CA GLY A 38 -3.59 -2.15 10.96
C GLY A 38 -4.78 -1.17 11.03
N GLY A 39 -4.51 0.11 10.79
CA GLY A 39 -5.51 1.16 10.68
C GLY A 39 -6.39 1.06 9.42
N THR A 40 -7.14 2.12 9.16
CA THR A 40 -8.10 2.23 8.05
C THR A 40 -7.42 2.58 6.73
N LEU A 41 -8.16 2.46 5.61
CA LEU A 41 -7.72 2.99 4.31
C LEU A 41 -7.44 4.50 4.34
N THR A 42 -8.15 5.24 5.20
CA THR A 42 -7.92 6.68 5.40
C THR A 42 -6.56 6.94 6.05
N ASP A 43 -6.18 6.13 7.04
CA ASP A 43 -4.87 6.23 7.68
C ASP A 43 -3.75 5.92 6.66
N LEU A 44 -3.94 4.91 5.82
CA LEU A 44 -3.01 4.57 4.75
C LEU A 44 -2.86 5.70 3.74
N ALA A 45 -3.98 6.30 3.30
CA ALA A 45 -3.96 7.42 2.37
C ALA A 45 -3.19 8.62 2.95
N GLY A 46 -3.35 8.90 4.26
CA GLY A 46 -2.57 9.91 4.96
C GLY A 46 -1.07 9.63 4.94
N GLN A 47 -0.67 8.38 5.21
CA GLN A 47 0.75 7.96 5.18
C GLN A 47 1.36 8.01 3.77
N LEU A 48 0.57 7.80 2.72
CA LEU A 48 1.04 7.90 1.33
C LEU A 48 1.14 9.34 0.83
N ALA A 49 0.33 10.25 1.37
CA ALA A 49 0.34 11.67 1.02
C ALA A 49 1.42 12.47 1.75
N ALA A 50 1.92 11.96 2.89
CA ALA A 50 3.09 12.47 3.59
C ALA A 50 4.40 12.19 2.83
#